data_AF-A0AAU3LQK9-F1
#
_entry.id   AF-A0AAU3LQK9-F1
#
_cell.length_a   1.000
_cell.length_b   1.000
_cell.length_c   1.000
_cell.angle_alpha   90.00
_cell.angle_beta   90.00
_cell.angle_gamma   90.00
#
_symmetry.space_group_name_H-M   'P 1'
#
loop_
_entity.id
_entity.type
_entity.pdbx_description
1 polymer ?
#
loop_
_entity_poly.entity_id
_entity_poly.type
_entity_poly.pdbx_seq_one_letter_code
_entity_poly.pdbx_strand_id
1 'polypeptide(L)' 'MDVELHQSSITDSGFVGALVQRSDGSAVLSMPSGRLQVERDTIARAMLGQLAGVPLGELPDPYRLTAV' A
#
# COMPACT_ATOMS: atom_id res chain seq x y z
N MET A 1 3.09 3.67 15.54
CA MET A 1 2.91 2.72 14.43
C MET A 1 4.27 2.51 13.80
N ASP A 2 4.77 1.28 13.82
CA ASP A 2 6.03 0.92 13.17
C ASP A 2 5.73 0.36 11.77
N VAL A 3 6.29 0.97 10.73
CA VAL A 3 6.03 0.58 9.34
C VAL A 3 7.33 0.48 8.56
N GLU A 4 7.56 -0.70 7.98
CA GLU A 4 8.67 -0.97 7.09
C GLU A 4 8.23 -0.85 5.63
N LEU A 5 8.99 -0.12 4.81
CA LEU A 5 8.82 -0.12 3.37
C LEU A 5 9.66 -1.22 2.74
N HIS A 6 9.00 -2.20 2.13
CA HIS A 6 9.62 -3.30 1.40
C HIS A 6 9.48 -3.10 -0.12
N GLN A 7 10.59 -3.24 -0.85
CA GLN A 7 10.56 -3.29 -2.31
C GLN A 7 10.17 -4.70 -2.76
N SER A 8 8.95 -4.82 -3.28
CA SER A 8 8.40 -6.07 -3.78
C SER A 8 9.08 -6.54 -5.07
N SER A 9 9.29 -7.84 -5.19
CA SER A 9 9.69 -8.50 -6.43
C SER A 9 8.49 -8.94 -7.29
N ILE A 10 7.26 -8.63 -6.90
CA ILE A 10 6.05 -8.96 -7.67
C ILE A 10 6.03 -8.12 -8.95
N THR A 11 5.94 -8.80 -10.09
CA THR A 11 5.97 -8.19 -11.43
C THR A 11 4.60 -8.13 -12.11
N ASP A 12 3.54 -8.59 -11.45
CA ASP A 12 2.18 -8.49 -11.96
C ASP A 12 1.79 -7.03 -12.22
N SER A 13 1.23 -6.75 -13.40
CA SER A 13 0.94 -5.38 -13.83
C SER A 13 -0.18 -4.72 -13.03
N GLY A 14 -1.08 -5.52 -12.44
CA GLY A 14 -2.14 -5.09 -11.54
C GLY A 14 -1.69 -4.97 -10.08
N PHE A 15 -0.50 -5.46 -9.72
CA PHE A 15 0.04 -5.28 -8.38
C PHE A 15 0.54 -3.85 -8.19
N VAL A 16 -0.18 -3.09 -7.35
CA VAL A 16 0.12 -1.69 -7.03
C VAL A 16 0.74 -1.52 -5.64
N GLY A 17 0.55 -2.51 -4.77
CA GLY A 17 1.13 -2.60 -3.44
C GLY A 17 0.32 -3.52 -2.53
N ALA A 18 0.89 -3.84 -1.36
CA ALA A 18 0.22 -4.56 -0.31
C ALA A 18 0.61 -3.97 1.05
N LEU A 19 -0.35 -3.95 1.98
CA LEU A 19 -0.12 -3.63 3.36
C LEU A 19 -0.42 -4.86 4.21
N VAL A 20 0.55 -5.32 4.99
CA VAL A 20 0.41 -6.46 5.87
C VAL A 20 0.64 -6.01 7.30
N GLN A 21 -0.39 -6.15 8.15
CA GLN A 21 -0.24 -5.94 9.58
C GLN A 21 0.27 -7.23 10.23
N ARG A 22 1.37 -7.13 10.98
CA ARG A 22 1.94 -8.24 11.75
C ARG A 22 1.27 -8.33 13.12
N SER A 23 1.37 -9.50 13.76
CA SER A 23 0.76 -9.77 15.08
C SER A 23 1.36 -8.93 16.22
N ASP A 24 2.58 -8.42 16.05
CA ASP A 24 3.24 -7.50 16.98
C ASP A 24 2.79 -6.03 16.84
N GLY A 25 1.87 -5.76 15.91
CA GLY A 25 1.35 -4.42 15.65
C GLY A 25 2.21 -3.57 14.71
N SER A 26 3.35 -4.08 14.24
CA SER A 26 4.08 -3.47 13.12
C SER A 26 3.38 -3.77 11.79
N ALA A 27 3.74 -3.02 10.74
CA ALA A 27 3.22 -3.26 9.41
C ALA A 27 4.32 -3.23 8.35
N VAL A 28 4.09 -3.94 7.25
CA VAL A 28 4.93 -3.90 6.05
C VAL A 28 4.13 -3.30 4.91
N LEU A 29 4.67 -2.25 4.31
CA LEU A 29 4.21 -1.71 3.04
C LEU A 29 5.07 -2.31 1.92
N SER A 30 4.54 -3.28 1.19
CA SER A 30 5.23 -3.92 0.06
C SER A 30 4.81 -3.25 -1.24
N MET A 31 5.75 -2.64 -1.96
CA MET A 31 5.45 -1.88 -3.19
C MET A 31 6.37 -2.29 -4.35
N PRO A 32 5.87 -2.32 -5.60
CA PRO A 32 6.72 -2.60 -6.76
C PRO A 32 7.81 -1.53 -6.94
N SER A 33 8.96 -1.94 -7.45
CA SER A 33 10.01 -1.02 -7.88
C SER A 33 9.67 -0.40 -9.24
N GLY A 34 10.32 0.73 -9.60
CA GLY A 34 10.18 1.36 -10.92
C GLY A 34 8.90 2.16 -11.17
N ARG A 35 7.95 2.23 -10.22
CA ARG A 35 6.78 3.12 -10.30
C ARG A 35 7.16 4.59 -10.03
N LEU A 36 6.40 5.51 -10.61
CA LEU A 36 6.57 6.95 -10.38
C LEU A 36 6.43 7.28 -8.89
N GLN A 37 7.21 8.26 -8.43
CA GLN A 37 7.19 8.65 -7.01
C GLN A 37 5.80 9.10 -6.54
N VAL A 38 5.06 9.84 -7.38
CA VAL A 38 3.70 10.30 -7.07
C VAL A 38 2.70 9.15 -6.94
N GLU A 39 2.81 8.13 -7.79
CA GLU A 39 1.98 6.93 -7.75
C GLU A 39 2.26 6.16 -6.46
N ARG A 40 3.55 5.97 -6.14
CA ARG A 40 3.96 5.31 -4.90
C ARG A 40 3.48 6.05 -3.65
N ASP A 41 3.65 7.37 -3.59
CA ASP A 41 3.21 8.16 -2.43
C ASP A 41 1.69 8.12 -2.26
N THR A 42 0.94 8.18 -3.36
CA THR A 42 -0.52 8.11 -3.35
C THR A 42 -1.01 6.77 -2.79
N ILE A 43 -0.50 5.66 -3.32
CA ILE A 43 -0.90 4.32 -2.88
C ILE A 43 -0.46 4.07 -1.43
N ALA A 44 0.75 4.50 -1.06
CA ALA A 44 1.25 4.38 0.31
C ALA A 44 0.34 5.09 1.31
N ARG A 45 -0.03 6.35 1.03
CA ARG A 45 -0.93 7.13 1.88
C ARG A 45 -2.32 6.52 1.96
N ALA A 46 -2.84 5.98 0.87
CA ALA A 46 -4.14 5.32 0.87
C ALA A 46 -4.13 4.05 1.75
N MET A 47 -3.11 3.19 1.61
CA MET A 47 -2.97 2.01 2.46
C MET A 47 -2.79 2.37 3.94
N LEU A 48 -1.94 3.36 4.24
CA LEU A 48 -1.71 3.81 5.62
C LEU A 48 -2.95 4.49 6.22
N GLY A 49 -3.68 5.27 5.43
CA GLY A 49 -4.93 5.89 5.88
C GLY A 49 -6.00 4.84 6.19
N GLN A 50 -6.12 3.79 5.36
CA GLN A 50 -7.00 2.67 5.64
C GLN A 50 -6.63 1.96 6.96
N LEU A 51 -5.33 1.70 7.19
CA LEU A 51 -4.83 1.12 8.44
C LEU A 51 -5.12 1.99 9.66
N ALA A 52 -4.98 3.31 9.50
CA ALA A 52 -5.22 4.29 10.55
C ALA A 52 -6.70 4.62 10.76
N GLY A 53 -7.62 4.04 9.96
CA GLY A 53 -9.05 4.31 10.03
C GLY A 53 -9.42 5.75 9.58
N VAL A 54 -8.58 6.37 8.76
CA VAL A 54 -8.86 7.70 8.18
C VAL A 54 -9.95 7.54 7.11
N PRO A 55 -10.99 8.39 7.09
CA PRO A 55 -11.96 8.39 6.01
C PRO A 55 -11.29 8.87 4.73
N LEU A 56 -10.97 7.94 3.84
CA LEU A 56 -10.37 8.21 2.54
C LEU A 56 -11.45 8.27 1.46
N GLY A 57 -11.22 9.10 0.44
CA GLY A 57 -11.98 9.01 -0.80
C GLY A 57 -11.64 7.73 -1.56
N GLU A 58 -12.53 7.31 -2.46
CA GLU A 58 -12.25 6.15 -3.32
C GLU A 58 -11.08 6.45 -4.26
N LEU A 59 -10.15 5.50 -4.36
CA LEU A 59 -9.14 5.52 -5.40
C LEU A 59 -9.77 5.14 -6.75
N PRO A 60 -9.29 5.73 -7.86
CA PRO A 60 -9.73 5.32 -9.18
C PRO A 60 -9.26 3.89 -9.48
N ASP A 61 -10.00 3.17 -10.32
CA ASP A 61 -9.47 1.94 -10.94
C ASP A 61 -8.17 2.27 -11.71
N PRO A 62 -7.13 1.42 -11.67
CA PRO A 62 -7.05 0.09 -11.03
C PRO A 62 -6.57 0.10 -9.56
N TYR A 63 -6.44 1.27 -8.93
CA TYR A 63 -5.79 1.42 -7.62
C TYR A 63 -6.73 1.21 -6.42
N ARG A 64 -7.97 0.75 -6.62
CA ARG A 64 -8.86 0.43 -5.50
C ARG A 64 -8.20 -0.61 -4.60
N LEU A 65 -8.15 -0.29 -3.30
CA LEU A 65 -7.63 -1.19 -2.30
C LEU A 65 -8.65 -2.28 -2.02
N THR A 66 -8.20 -3.54 -2.07
CA THR A 66 -8.97 -4.71 -1.66
C THR A 66 -8.39 -5.24 -0.36
N ALA A 67 -9.27 -5.57 0.59
CA ALA A 67 -8.89 -6.33 1.78
C ALA A 67 -9.05 -7.82 1.45
N VAL A 68 -8.08 -8.63 1.86
CA VAL A 68 -8.11 -10.10 1.74
C VAL A 68 -8.15 -10.71 3.12
#